data_AF-A0A7K2J5W2-F1
#
_entry.id   AF-A0A7K2J5W2-F1
#
_cell.length_a   1.000
_cell.length_b   1.000
_cell.length_c   1.000
_cell.angle_alpha   90.00
_cell.angle_beta   90.00
_cell.angle_gamma   90.00
#
_symmetry.space_group_name_H-M   'P 1'
#
loop_
_entity.id
_entity.type
_entity.pdbx_description
1 polymer ?
#
loop_
_entity_poly.entity_id
_entity_poly.type
_entity_poly.pdbx_seq_one_letter_code
_entity_poly.pdbx_strand_id
1 'polypeptide(L)'
;MSAYARPFRLIQRTGEPLDGAEFPNGRVVVMDDPDWGICSGARTLDLLLAHGYHGARIEWPDEARPDAEAAPPAPADRAGETTR
;
A
#
# COMPACT_ATOMS: atom_id res chain seq x y z
N MET A 1 11.97 -11.67 11.52
CA MET A 1 11.72 -10.61 12.52
C MET A 1 10.38 -9.99 12.16
N SER A 2 9.36 -10.05 13.02
CA SER A 2 8.09 -9.38 12.73
C SER A 2 8.27 -7.87 12.89
N ALA A 3 7.77 -7.06 11.97
CA ALA A 3 7.89 -5.61 12.05
C ALA A 3 7.11 -5.09 13.28
N TYR A 4 7.62 -4.04 13.95
CA TYR A 4 6.96 -3.48 15.13
C TYR A 4 5.57 -2.91 14.80
N ALA A 5 5.35 -2.44 13.57
CA ALA A 5 4.06 -2.01 13.06
C ALA A 5 3.70 -2.81 11.81
N ARG A 6 2.41 -3.09 11.62
CA ARG A 6 1.88 -3.82 10.46
C ARG A 6 1.59 -2.81 9.33
N PRO A 7 2.28 -2.89 8.18
CA PRO A 7 2.03 -1.99 7.07
C PRO A 7 0.67 -2.30 6.41
N PHE A 8 0.03 -1.26 5.87
CA PHE A 8 -1.17 -1.40 5.06
C PHE A 8 -1.23 -0.35 3.94
N ARG A 9 -2.08 -0.59 2.94
CA ARG A 9 -2.49 0.42 1.97
C ARG A 9 -3.92 0.86 2.19
N LEU A 10 -4.12 2.17 2.22
CA LEU A 10 -5.42 2.81 2.28
C LEU A 10 -5.87 3.12 0.85
N ILE A 11 -6.81 2.33 0.35
CA ILE A 11 -7.41 2.54 -0.96
C ILE A 11 -8.56 3.51 -0.82
N GLN A 12 -8.31 4.75 -1.23
CA GLN A 12 -9.29 5.82 -1.17
C GLN A 12 -10.41 5.60 -2.18
N ARG A 13 -11.60 6.15 -1.91
CA ARG A 13 -12.70 6.16 -2.89
C ARG A 13 -12.33 6.97 -4.13
N THR A 14 -11.56 8.04 -3.92
CA THR A 14 -11.06 8.95 -4.94
C THR A 14 -9.65 9.37 -4.53
N GLY A 15 -8.72 9.46 -5.49
CA GLY A 15 -7.34 9.80 -5.22
C GLY A 15 -6.41 8.58 -5.20
N GLU A 16 -5.13 8.84 -4.98
CA GLU A 16 -4.10 7.81 -4.97
C GLU A 16 -4.15 6.97 -3.68
N PRO A 17 -3.75 5.69 -3.74
CA PRO A 17 -3.54 4.89 -2.54
C PRO A 17 -2.51 5.55 -1.60
N LEU A 18 -2.79 5.54 -0.31
CA LEU A 18 -1.85 6.04 0.70
C LEU A 18 -1.25 4.87 1.48
N ASP A 19 0.02 5.01 1.85
CA ASP A 19 0.71 4.03 2.69
C ASP A 19 0.45 4.35 4.18
N GLY A 20 0.21 3.31 4.97
CA GLY A 20 -0.06 3.43 6.40
C GLY A 20 0.49 2.29 7.22
N ALA A 21 0.44 2.45 8.54
CA ALA A 21 0.89 1.46 9.49
C ALA A 21 -0.03 1.38 10.71
N GLU A 22 -0.34 0.16 11.14
CA GLU A 22 -1.02 -0.15 12.38
C GLU A 22 -0.01 -0.59 13.45
N PHE A 23 -0.04 0.07 14.61
CA PHE A 23 0.81 -0.27 15.75
C PHE A 23 0.16 -1.35 16.63
N PRO A 24 0.94 -2.06 17.48
CA PRO A 24 0.42 -3.12 18.34
C PRO A 24 -0.64 -2.64 19.36
N ASN A 25 -0.73 -1.33 19.59
CA ASN A 25 -1.74 -0.71 20.44
C ASN A 25 -3.02 -0.31 19.68
N GLY A 26 -3.18 -0.72 18.41
CA GLY A 26 -4.32 -0.45 17.54
C GLY A 26 -4.34 0.96 16.94
N ARG A 27 -3.38 1.83 17.28
CA ARG A 27 -3.28 3.16 16.66
C ARG A 27 -2.75 3.04 15.25
N VAL A 28 -3.15 3.98 14.40
CA VAL A 28 -2.80 3.97 12.98
C VAL A 28 -2.25 5.32 12.55
N VAL A 29 -1.36 5.29 11.57
CA VAL A 29 -0.84 6.47 10.86
C VAL A 29 -0.89 6.23 9.36
N VAL A 30 -1.20 7.28 8.60
CA VAL A 30 -1.16 7.36 7.14
C VAL A 30 -0.15 8.43 6.76
N MET A 31 0.70 8.14 5.77
CA MET A 31 1.80 9.00 5.33
C MET A 31 1.43 9.72 4.04
N ASP A 32 2.04 10.90 3.84
CA ASP A 32 1.94 11.70 2.60
C ASP A 32 0.49 11.99 2.18
N ASP A 33 -0.34 12.39 3.15
CA ASP A 33 -1.77 12.63 2.96
C ASP A 33 -2.05 14.02 2.37
N PRO A 34 -2.35 14.14 1.06
CA PRO A 34 -2.51 15.44 0.41
C PRO A 34 -3.69 16.26 0.97
N ASP A 35 -4.68 15.60 1.59
CA ASP A 35 -5.89 16.25 2.10
C ASP A 35 -5.71 16.80 3.52
N TRP A 36 -4.75 16.25 4.29
CA TRP A 36 -4.58 16.55 5.71
C TRP A 36 -3.14 16.96 6.12
N GLY A 37 -2.16 16.86 5.21
CA GLY A 37 -0.78 17.31 5.41
C GLY A 37 0.27 16.20 5.30
N ILE A 38 1.32 16.26 6.14
CA ILE A 38 2.43 15.29 6.04
C ILE A 38 2.00 13.89 6.51
N CYS A 39 1.12 13.82 7.51
CA CYS A 39 0.59 12.56 8.00
C CYS A 39 -0.75 12.75 8.74
N SER A 40 -1.55 11.69 8.74
CA SER A 40 -2.84 11.59 9.43
C SER A 40 -2.81 10.43 10.41
N GLY A 41 -3.40 10.59 11.60
CA GLY A 41 -3.39 9.56 12.64
C GLY A 41 -4.74 9.35 13.31
N ALA A 42 -5.04 8.10 13.68
CA ALA A 42 -6.26 7.75 14.41
C ALA A 42 -6.00 6.74 15.53
N ARG A 43 -6.93 6.66 16.48
CA ARG A 43 -6.84 5.73 17.63
C ARG A 43 -7.11 4.28 17.25
N THR A 44 -7.88 4.06 16.19
CA THR A 44 -8.21 2.76 15.61
C THR A 44 -8.39 2.91 14.11
N LEU A 45 -8.25 1.80 13.38
CA LEU A 45 -8.57 1.70 11.96
C LEU A 45 -10.02 2.10 11.65
N ASP A 46 -10.96 1.68 12.51
CA ASP A 46 -12.38 2.01 12.36
C ASP A 46 -12.62 3.52 12.42
N LEU A 47 -11.97 4.22 13.35
CA LEU A 47 -12.10 5.68 13.47
C LEU A 47 -11.47 6.40 12.28
N LEU A 48 -10.37 5.86 11.73
CA LEU A 48 -9.75 6.37 10.51
C LEU A 48 -10.74 6.34 9.34
N LEU A 49 -11.41 5.20 9.12
CA LEU A 49 -12.35 5.00 8.01
C LEU A 49 -13.69 5.74 8.24
N ALA A 50 -14.17 5.79 9.48
CA ALA A 50 -15.44 6.40 9.83
C ALA A 50 -15.41 7.94 9.86
N HIS A 51 -14.25 8.56 10.00
CA HIS A 51 -14.16 10.03 10.15
C HIS A 51 -13.18 10.71 9.19
N GLY A 52 -12.14 10.01 8.70
CA GLY A 52 -11.13 10.57 7.80
C GLY A 52 -11.33 10.19 6.34
N TYR A 53 -11.65 8.93 6.06
CA TYR A 53 -11.64 8.37 4.70
C TYR A 53 -12.90 7.57 4.38
N HIS A 54 -14.02 8.28 4.27
CA HIS A 54 -15.32 7.66 4.00
C HIS A 54 -15.34 6.86 2.68
N GLY A 55 -15.65 5.57 2.79
CA GLY A 55 -15.71 4.66 1.65
C GLY A 55 -14.35 4.16 1.17
N ALA A 56 -13.26 4.46 1.89
CA ALA A 56 -11.97 3.82 1.68
C ALA A 56 -11.97 2.39 2.23
N ARG A 57 -11.01 1.58 1.77
CA ARG A 57 -10.75 0.23 2.28
C ARG A 57 -9.27 0.01 2.55
N ILE A 58 -8.97 -1.00 3.35
CA ILE A 58 -7.61 -1.37 3.71
C ILE A 58 -7.20 -2.61 2.93
N GLU A 59 -6.00 -2.56 2.36
CA GLU A 59 -5.33 -3.71 1.74
C GLU A 59 -4.07 -4.06 2.55
N TRP A 60 -3.95 -5.33 2.93
CA TRP A 60 -2.82 -5.84 3.70
C TRP A 60 -1.81 -6.52 2.78
N PRO A 61 -0.54 -6.08 2.72
CA PRO A 61 0.49 -6.70 1.88
C PRO A 61 0.70 -8.19 2.18
N ASP A 62 0.54 -8.58 3.44
CA ASP A 62 0.74 -9.97 3.89
C ASP A 62 -0.36 -10.93 3.39
N GLU A 63 -1.51 -10.40 2.97
CA GLU A 63 -2.60 -11.20 2.38
C GLU A 63 -2.40 -11.42 0.87
N ALA A 64 -1.48 -10.67 0.26
CA ALA A 64 -1.09 -10.82 -1.13
C ALA A 64 0.30 -11.45 -1.22
N ARG A 65 0.40 -12.80 -1.20
CA ARG A 65 1.33 -13.61 -2.06
C ARG A 65 1.50 -15.07 -1.60
N PRO A 66 1.45 -16.01 -2.55
CA PRO A 66 2.65 -16.71 -2.99
C PRO A 66 2.88 -16.48 -4.50
N ASP A 67 4.11 -16.59 -5.01
CA ASP A 67 4.49 -16.46 -6.44
C ASP A 67 4.80 -15.07 -7.05
N ALA A 68 5.70 -14.30 -6.43
CA ALA A 68 6.62 -13.48 -7.21
C ALA A 68 8.07 -13.81 -6.86
N GLU A 69 8.37 -15.12 -6.82
CA GLU A 69 9.74 -15.61 -7.05
C GLU A 69 10.29 -14.78 -8.23
N ALA A 70 11.43 -14.14 -8.00
CA ALA A 70 11.98 -13.11 -8.88
C ALA A 70 11.84 -13.53 -10.35
N ALA A 71 11.09 -12.76 -11.13
CA ALA A 71 10.99 -12.98 -12.56
C ALA A 71 12.43 -13.07 -13.10
N PRO A 72 12.81 -14.16 -13.79
CA PRO A 72 14.15 -14.26 -14.35
C PRO A 72 14.37 -13.06 -15.28
N PRO A 73 15.60 -12.50 -15.33
CA PRO A 73 15.87 -11.35 -16.18
C PRO A 73 15.47 -11.69 -17.63
N ALA A 74 14.69 -10.79 -18.24
CA ALA A 74 14.19 -10.96 -19.59
C ALA A 74 15.35 -11.31 -20.55
N PRO A 75 15.16 -12.24 -21.51
CA PRO A 75 16.20 -12.57 -22.46
C PRO A 75 16.59 -11.31 -23.24
N ALA A 76 17.90 -11.08 -23.35
CA ALA A 76 18.46 -9.97 -24.12
C ALA A 76 17.91 -9.98 -25.55
N ASP A 77 17.37 -8.84 -25.93
CA ASP A 77 16.76 -8.55 -27.21
C ASP A 77 17.65 -9.00 -28.38
N ARG A 78 17.15 -9.91 -29.23
CA ARG A 78 17.80 -10.21 -30.51
C ARG A 78 17.45 -9.08 -31.47
N ALA A 79 18.32 -8.08 -31.50
CA ALA A 79 18.39 -7.15 -32.62
C ALA A 79 18.59 -7.93 -33.93
N GLY A 80 17.71 -7.68 -34.91
CA GLY A 80 17.91 -8.16 -36.28
C GLY A 80 16.62 -8.35 -37.10
N GLU A 81 15.91 -7.27 -37.38
CA GLU A 81 14.93 -7.14 -38.46
C GLU A 81 15.43 -7.74 -39.80
N THR A 82 14.63 -8.60 -40.42
CA THR A 82 13.78 -8.35 -41.60
C THR A 82 14.52 -7.98 -42.89
N THR A 83 14.33 -8.77 -43.95
CA THR A 83 13.83 -8.31 -45.27
C THR A 83 13.66 -9.47 -46.25
N ARG A 84 12.42 -9.62 -46.74
CA ARG A 84 11.90 -10.22 -48.00
C ARG A 84 12.49 -11.51 -48.54
#